data_AF-A0A8T3DHL0-F1
#
_entry.id   AF-A0A8T3DHL0-F1
#
_cell.length_a   1.000
_cell.length_b   1.000
_cell.length_c   1.000
_cell.angle_alpha   90.00
_cell.angle_beta   90.00
_cell.angle_gamma   90.00
#
_symmetry.space_group_name_H-M   'P 1'
#
loop_
_entity.id
_entity.type
_entity.pdbx_description
1 polymer ?
#
loop_
_entity_poly.entity_id
_entity_poly.type
_entity_poly.pdbx_seq_one_letter_code
_entity_poly.pdbx_strand_id
1 'polypeptide(L)'
;MAAAESDREVPSALCSEFLDFSAKDTALKWLQVNELPKEVYQHLARYVPKIYCLGPNLNPQSEDLLAQLLLQAPLEWYLCGEDPSTGLAKLEQSNQPSQLCGHVFKVGEPTYSCRECAADPTCVLCMQCFLGSVHKEHRYRMTTSGGGGFCDCGDTEAWKKGPYCQKHEPNISDVSQEDPLAHLSADMIARTYNIFSIVLKYAVDMLTWEKEDELPPGLEPPERGDTYYCMLFNDEVHTYEQVIYTLQKAVNCTQKEAVSFATTVDRDGRKSVRYGDFQFCEQAKSVIVRNTSRQSKPLRVQVMHSSVVAHQCFALKALAWLGHIISYSDALRRILCQVGLQKGPEGENSSLVDTLMLCDSKMWKGARNVYHQLFMSSLLMDLKYKKLFAIQFAKNYERLQSDFVKDDHDRSTPSRTSPCKCSPCLPWLAC
;
A
#
# COMPACT_ATOMS: atom_id res chain seq x y z
N MET A 1 -8.22 -9.90 -37.37
CA MET A 1 -9.23 -10.93 -37.06
C MET A 1 -9.33 -11.03 -35.55
N ALA A 2 -10.53 -11.15 -35.00
CA ALA A 2 -10.71 -11.31 -33.56
C ALA A 2 -10.20 -12.70 -33.13
N ALA A 3 -9.18 -12.74 -32.26
CA ALA A 3 -8.91 -13.93 -31.48
C ALA A 3 -9.95 -13.94 -30.35
N ALA A 4 -10.69 -15.04 -30.21
CA ALA A 4 -11.73 -15.18 -29.21
C ALA A 4 -11.14 -15.08 -27.79
N GLU A 5 -12.00 -14.68 -26.84
CA GLU A 5 -11.76 -14.84 -25.40
C GLU A 5 -11.64 -16.33 -25.08
N SER A 6 -10.42 -16.86 -25.13
CA SER A 6 -10.11 -18.14 -24.50
C SER A 6 -9.77 -17.87 -23.05
N ASP A 7 -10.62 -18.30 -22.12
CA ASP A 7 -10.20 -18.59 -20.76
C ASP A 7 -9.01 -19.55 -20.85
N ARG A 8 -7.79 -19.04 -20.65
CA ARG A 8 -6.61 -19.88 -20.63
C ARG A 8 -6.53 -20.48 -19.24
N GLU A 9 -6.75 -21.79 -19.20
CA GLU A 9 -6.66 -22.62 -18.00
C GLU A 9 -5.37 -22.31 -17.24
N VAL A 10 -5.47 -22.25 -15.91
CA VAL A 10 -4.31 -22.23 -15.01
C VAL A 10 -3.38 -23.38 -15.44
N PRO A 11 -2.06 -23.14 -15.61
CA PRO A 11 -1.15 -24.16 -16.11
C PRO A 11 -1.33 -25.48 -15.38
N SER A 12 -1.45 -26.60 -16.10
CA SER A 12 -1.83 -27.89 -15.50
C SER A 12 -0.91 -28.33 -14.34
N ALA A 13 0.37 -27.95 -14.38
CA ALA A 13 1.35 -28.15 -13.31
C ALA A 13 1.04 -27.33 -12.03
N LEU A 14 0.50 -26.10 -12.17
CA LEU A 14 0.00 -25.30 -11.06
C LEU A 14 -1.24 -25.95 -10.44
N CYS A 15 -2.16 -26.48 -11.26
CA CYS A 15 -3.31 -27.23 -10.77
C CYS A 15 -2.91 -28.50 -10.00
N SER A 16 -1.87 -29.22 -10.42
CA SER A 16 -1.36 -30.38 -9.67
C SER A 16 -0.64 -29.98 -8.38
N GLU A 17 0.25 -28.98 -8.40
CA GLU A 17 0.90 -28.49 -7.16
C GLU A 17 -0.12 -27.90 -6.16
N PHE A 18 -1.24 -27.36 -6.66
CA PHE A 18 -2.33 -26.82 -5.86
C PHE A 18 -3.15 -27.89 -5.14
N LEU A 19 -3.42 -29.03 -5.79
CA LEU A 19 -4.18 -30.13 -5.18
C LEU A 19 -3.47 -30.77 -3.97
N ASP A 20 -2.13 -30.78 -4.00
CA ASP A 20 -1.29 -31.28 -2.90
C ASP A 20 -0.85 -30.18 -1.91
N PHE A 21 -1.29 -28.92 -2.10
CA PHE A 21 -0.89 -27.81 -1.24
C PHE A 21 -1.71 -27.71 0.04
N SER A 22 -1.02 -27.58 1.18
CA SER A 22 -1.62 -27.35 2.49
C SER A 22 -1.01 -26.12 3.15
N ALA A 23 -1.82 -25.07 3.30
CA ALA A 23 -1.44 -23.85 4.01
C ALA A 23 -1.11 -24.13 5.48
N LYS A 24 -1.88 -25.02 6.11
CA LYS A 24 -1.68 -25.48 7.48
C LYS A 24 -0.34 -26.20 7.65
N ASP A 25 -0.01 -27.14 6.78
CA ASP A 25 1.25 -27.90 6.90
C ASP A 25 2.47 -27.04 6.55
N THR A 26 2.29 -26.03 5.68
CA THR A 26 3.30 -25.00 5.41
C THR A 26 3.57 -24.16 6.67
N ALA A 27 2.50 -23.67 7.34
CA ALA A 27 2.62 -22.95 8.61
C ALA A 27 3.21 -23.81 9.75
N LEU A 28 2.86 -25.10 9.82
CA LEU A 28 3.43 -26.03 10.81
C LEU A 28 4.93 -26.25 10.60
N LYS A 29 5.42 -26.32 9.34
CA LYS A 29 6.86 -26.33 9.05
C LYS A 29 7.52 -25.03 9.49
N TRP A 30 6.91 -23.88 9.18
CA TRP A 30 7.40 -22.57 9.61
C TRP A 30 7.49 -22.40 11.14
N LEU A 31 6.67 -23.12 11.93
CA LEU A 31 6.78 -23.16 13.40
C LEU A 31 7.96 -23.99 13.93
N GLN A 32 8.57 -24.84 13.10
CA GLN A 32 9.64 -25.77 13.49
C GLN A 32 11.04 -25.33 13.03
N VAL A 33 11.14 -24.26 12.25
CA VAL A 33 12.41 -23.78 11.67
C VAL A 33 13.03 -22.65 12.47
N ASN A 34 14.37 -22.61 12.48
CA ASN A 34 15.15 -21.55 13.13
C ASN A 34 15.24 -20.26 12.26
N GLU A 35 15.24 -20.39 10.93
CA GLU A 35 15.40 -19.27 9.98
C GLU A 35 14.08 -18.94 9.26
N LEU A 36 13.02 -18.60 10.00
CA LEU A 36 11.72 -18.27 9.41
C LEU A 36 11.75 -17.26 8.24
N PRO A 37 12.53 -16.14 8.28
CA PRO A 37 12.57 -15.18 7.17
C PRO A 37 12.98 -15.82 5.84
N LYS A 38 13.92 -16.78 5.89
CA LYS A 38 14.46 -17.48 4.73
C LYS A 38 13.44 -18.43 4.12
N GLU A 39 12.76 -19.21 4.95
CA GLU A 39 11.71 -20.14 4.50
C GLU A 39 10.51 -19.39 3.90
N VAL A 40 10.12 -18.25 4.49
CA VAL A 40 9.09 -17.39 3.92
C VAL A 40 9.55 -16.79 2.59
N TYR A 41 10.79 -16.28 2.49
CA TYR A 41 11.32 -15.72 1.24
C TYR A 41 11.41 -16.77 0.13
N GLN A 42 11.86 -18.00 0.43
CA GLN A 42 11.88 -19.11 -0.53
C GLN A 42 10.46 -19.52 -0.99
N HIS A 43 9.49 -19.53 -0.09
CA HIS A 43 8.08 -19.75 -0.42
C HIS A 43 7.55 -18.65 -1.36
N LEU A 44 7.82 -17.38 -1.07
CA LEU A 44 7.47 -16.27 -1.95
C LEU A 44 8.16 -16.38 -3.31
N ALA A 45 9.46 -16.68 -3.36
CA ALA A 45 10.22 -16.87 -4.60
C ALA A 45 9.64 -17.98 -5.50
N ARG A 46 9.12 -19.05 -4.90
CA ARG A 46 8.49 -20.17 -5.63
C ARG A 46 7.12 -19.82 -6.18
N TYR A 47 6.27 -19.15 -5.40
CA TYR A 47 4.84 -19.00 -5.74
C TYR A 47 4.48 -17.64 -6.33
N VAL A 48 5.14 -16.54 -5.96
CA VAL A 48 4.77 -15.20 -6.45
C VAL A 48 4.91 -15.06 -7.98
N PRO A 49 6.01 -15.49 -8.63
CA PRO A 49 6.13 -15.48 -10.10
C PRO A 49 5.26 -16.52 -10.81
N LYS A 50 4.70 -17.49 -10.08
CA LYS A 50 3.74 -18.48 -10.61
C LYS A 50 2.29 -18.01 -10.54
N ILE A 51 1.98 -17.00 -9.73
CA ILE A 51 0.62 -16.46 -9.56
C ILE A 51 0.45 -15.22 -10.42
N TYR A 52 1.37 -14.25 -10.28
CA TYR A 52 1.33 -13.00 -11.03
C TYR A 52 2.15 -13.11 -12.31
N CYS A 53 1.88 -12.20 -13.26
CA CYS A 53 2.71 -12.01 -14.46
C CYS A 53 2.75 -13.20 -15.44
N LEU A 54 1.72 -14.07 -15.43
CA LEU A 54 1.59 -15.22 -16.34
C LEU A 54 1.31 -14.85 -17.82
N GLY A 55 1.29 -13.57 -18.18
CA GLY A 55 1.02 -13.15 -19.54
C GLY A 55 0.75 -11.64 -19.73
N PRO A 56 0.27 -11.24 -20.92
CA PRO A 56 -0.11 -9.85 -21.22
C PRO A 56 -1.46 -9.45 -20.62
N ASN A 57 -2.37 -10.42 -20.45
CA ASN A 57 -3.68 -10.26 -19.83
C ASN A 57 -3.66 -10.93 -18.46
N LEU A 58 -3.67 -10.12 -17.41
CA LEU A 58 -3.86 -10.57 -16.03
C LEU A 58 -5.32 -11.02 -15.85
N ASN A 59 -5.56 -12.08 -15.08
CA ASN A 59 -6.90 -12.45 -14.62
C ASN A 59 -6.98 -12.18 -13.11
N PRO A 60 -7.46 -11.00 -12.69
CA PRO A 60 -7.34 -10.57 -11.30
C PRO A 60 -8.11 -11.48 -10.33
N GLN A 61 -9.18 -12.14 -10.79
CA GLN A 61 -9.99 -13.01 -9.93
C GLN A 61 -9.26 -14.31 -9.58
N SER A 62 -8.60 -14.94 -10.56
CA SER A 62 -7.77 -16.12 -10.29
C SER A 62 -6.48 -15.76 -9.55
N GLU A 63 -5.87 -14.61 -9.86
CA GLU A 63 -4.68 -14.12 -9.16
C GLU A 63 -4.96 -13.86 -7.67
N ASP A 64 -6.07 -13.20 -7.34
CA ASP A 64 -6.44 -12.92 -5.96
C ASP A 64 -6.81 -14.18 -5.18
N LEU A 65 -7.53 -15.13 -5.80
CA LEU A 65 -7.83 -16.43 -5.17
C LEU A 65 -6.56 -17.25 -4.90
N LEU A 66 -5.65 -17.34 -5.87
CA LEU A 66 -4.39 -18.07 -5.71
C LEU A 66 -3.47 -17.39 -4.69
N ALA A 67 -3.39 -16.06 -4.67
CA ALA A 67 -2.63 -15.32 -3.68
C ALA A 67 -3.21 -15.53 -2.26
N GLN A 68 -4.53 -15.54 -2.11
CA GLN A 68 -5.17 -15.83 -0.83
C GLN A 68 -4.83 -17.24 -0.34
N LEU A 69 -4.97 -18.25 -1.19
CA LEU A 69 -4.77 -19.65 -0.80
C LEU A 69 -3.30 -20.05 -0.61
N LEU A 70 -2.41 -19.59 -1.50
CA LEU A 70 -1.01 -20.03 -1.54
C LEU A 70 -0.06 -19.09 -0.79
N LEU A 71 -0.38 -17.81 -0.64
CA LEU A 71 0.52 -16.81 -0.04
C LEU A 71 0.00 -16.27 1.30
N GLN A 72 -1.28 -15.89 1.38
CA GLN A 72 -1.86 -15.29 2.60
C GLN A 72 -2.23 -16.34 3.66
N ALA A 73 -2.94 -17.40 3.27
CA ALA A 73 -3.39 -18.42 4.22
C ALA A 73 -2.25 -19.06 5.05
N PRO A 74 -1.06 -19.39 4.52
CA PRO A 74 0.05 -19.88 5.35
C PRO A 74 0.50 -18.87 6.42
N LEU A 75 0.49 -17.57 6.11
CA LEU A 75 0.84 -16.50 7.06
C LEU A 75 -0.22 -16.39 8.17
N GLU A 76 -1.50 -16.53 7.81
CA GLU A 76 -2.63 -16.50 8.74
C GLU A 76 -2.67 -17.72 9.66
N TRP A 77 -2.44 -18.93 9.11
CA TRP A 77 -2.30 -20.16 9.89
C TRP A 77 -1.12 -20.08 10.87
N TYR A 78 0.01 -19.50 10.46
CA TYR A 78 1.15 -19.28 11.34
C TYR A 78 0.82 -18.26 12.44
N LEU A 79 0.22 -17.12 12.10
CA LEU A 79 -0.16 -16.08 13.06
C LEU A 79 -1.13 -16.64 14.12
N CYS A 80 -2.22 -17.25 13.69
CA CYS A 80 -3.26 -17.78 14.57
C CYS A 80 -2.77 -18.99 15.38
N GLY A 81 -1.95 -19.86 14.79
CA GLY A 81 -1.58 -21.16 15.39
C GLY A 81 -2.74 -22.18 15.45
N GLU A 82 -3.89 -21.81 14.92
CA GLU A 82 -5.10 -22.60 14.75
C GLU A 82 -5.77 -22.19 13.42
N ASP A 83 -6.99 -22.67 13.15
CA ASP A 83 -7.72 -22.28 11.94
C ASP A 83 -7.93 -20.75 11.87
N PRO A 84 -7.53 -20.06 10.78
CA PRO A 84 -7.64 -18.61 10.66
C PRO A 84 -9.03 -18.04 10.88
N SER A 85 -10.08 -18.73 10.41
CA SER A 85 -11.46 -18.25 10.59
C SER A 85 -11.86 -18.25 12.07
N THR A 86 -11.33 -19.21 12.84
CA THR A 86 -11.54 -19.31 14.29
C THR A 86 -10.65 -18.31 15.06
N GLY A 87 -9.37 -18.21 14.71
CA GLY A 87 -8.41 -17.35 15.39
C GLY A 87 -8.71 -15.85 15.20
N LEU A 88 -9.02 -15.43 13.96
CA LEU A 88 -9.38 -14.04 13.65
C LEU A 88 -10.75 -13.65 14.24
N ALA A 89 -11.72 -14.56 14.27
CA ALA A 89 -13.00 -14.31 14.92
C ALA A 89 -12.88 -14.16 16.45
N LYS A 90 -11.99 -14.92 17.11
CA LYS A 90 -11.69 -14.73 18.55
C LYS A 90 -11.06 -13.36 18.80
N LEU A 91 -10.11 -12.95 17.97
CA LEU A 91 -9.49 -11.62 18.04
C LEU A 91 -10.55 -10.52 17.95
N GLU A 92 -11.41 -10.57 16.93
CA GLU A 92 -12.48 -9.58 16.72
C GLU A 92 -13.47 -9.51 17.88
N GLN A 93 -13.91 -10.66 18.40
CA GLN A 93 -14.80 -10.75 19.56
C GLN A 93 -14.15 -10.24 20.86
N SER A 94 -12.83 -10.37 20.99
CA SER A 94 -12.05 -9.85 22.12
C SER A 94 -11.66 -8.37 21.98
N ASN A 95 -11.83 -7.77 20.79
CA ASN A 95 -11.39 -6.41 20.54
C ASN A 95 -12.35 -5.38 21.15
N GLN A 96 -11.82 -4.41 21.86
CA GLN A 96 -12.61 -3.28 22.34
C GLN A 96 -12.93 -2.31 21.17
N PRO A 97 -14.08 -1.61 21.19
CA PRO A 97 -14.37 -0.56 20.24
C PRO A 97 -13.33 0.57 20.34
N SER A 98 -12.68 0.89 19.22
CA SER A 98 -11.73 2.02 19.15
C SER A 98 -12.40 3.34 19.53
N GLN A 99 -11.75 4.10 20.42
CA GLN A 99 -12.16 5.47 20.77
C GLN A 99 -11.90 6.45 19.61
N LEU A 100 -11.05 6.09 18.64
CA LEU A 100 -10.83 6.82 17.39
C LEU A 100 -11.71 6.25 16.28
N CYS A 101 -12.33 7.13 15.48
CA CYS A 101 -13.13 6.70 14.35
C CYS A 101 -12.29 6.21 13.16
N GLY A 102 -11.25 6.96 12.78
CA GLY A 102 -10.32 6.58 11.70
C GLY A 102 -10.92 6.42 10.30
N HIS A 103 -12.22 6.67 10.11
CA HIS A 103 -12.91 6.42 8.83
C HIS A 103 -12.26 7.20 7.70
N VAL A 104 -11.67 6.49 6.74
CA VAL A 104 -10.96 7.09 5.61
C VAL A 104 -11.97 7.55 4.55
N PHE A 105 -11.98 8.85 4.27
CA PHE A 105 -12.87 9.50 3.32
C PHE A 105 -12.54 9.12 1.87
N LYS A 106 -13.57 8.77 1.12
CA LYS A 106 -13.47 8.56 -0.33
C LYS A 106 -13.58 9.88 -1.08
N VAL A 107 -13.07 9.93 -2.32
CA VAL A 107 -13.26 11.08 -3.21
C VAL A 107 -14.76 11.31 -3.40
N GLY A 108 -15.23 12.55 -3.21
CA GLY A 108 -16.65 12.88 -3.31
C GLY A 108 -17.45 12.71 -2.01
N GLU A 109 -16.87 12.13 -0.96
CA GLU A 109 -17.57 11.90 0.32
C GLU A 109 -17.76 13.20 1.12
N PRO A 110 -18.92 13.43 1.76
CA PRO A 110 -19.13 14.61 2.59
C PRO A 110 -18.38 14.57 3.92
N THR A 111 -17.70 15.67 4.24
CA THR A 111 -17.00 15.94 5.50
C THR A 111 -17.63 17.11 6.23
N TYR A 112 -17.57 17.10 7.57
CA TYR A 112 -18.22 18.08 8.43
C TYR A 112 -17.22 18.67 9.44
N SER A 113 -17.00 19.98 9.39
CA SER A 113 -16.08 20.69 10.31
C SER A 113 -16.84 21.71 11.16
N CYS A 114 -16.69 21.67 12.48
CA CYS A 114 -17.38 22.59 13.41
C CYS A 114 -16.56 23.87 13.60
N ARG A 115 -17.10 25.04 13.23
CA ARG A 115 -16.39 26.32 13.31
C ARG A 115 -16.15 26.83 14.73
N GLU A 116 -16.84 26.24 15.71
CA GLU A 116 -16.78 26.63 17.12
C GLU A 116 -15.88 25.70 17.95
N CYS A 117 -15.82 24.41 17.58
CA CYS A 117 -15.15 23.38 18.38
C CYS A 117 -13.85 22.84 17.78
N ALA A 118 -13.67 22.88 16.45
CA ALA A 118 -12.45 22.38 15.82
C ALA A 118 -11.22 23.15 16.35
N ALA A 119 -10.09 22.46 16.49
CA ALA A 119 -8.81 23.09 16.81
C ALA A 119 -8.44 24.12 15.72
N ASP A 120 -8.48 23.67 14.46
CA ASP A 120 -8.19 24.45 13.26
C ASP A 120 -9.10 24.02 12.06
N PRO A 121 -8.97 24.61 10.86
CA PRO A 121 -9.84 24.30 9.71
C PRO A 121 -9.69 22.91 9.07
N THR A 122 -8.67 22.11 9.40
CA THR A 122 -8.51 20.75 8.84
C THR A 122 -9.39 19.71 9.53
N CYS A 123 -9.78 19.94 10.80
CA CYS A 123 -10.52 18.96 11.60
C CYS A 123 -11.90 18.65 11.01
N VAL A 124 -12.19 17.37 10.75
CA VAL A 124 -13.36 16.87 10.02
C VAL A 124 -13.95 15.59 10.60
N LEU A 125 -15.28 15.51 10.56
CA LEU A 125 -16.07 14.35 10.93
C LEU A 125 -16.68 13.68 9.70
N CYS A 126 -16.78 12.36 9.72
CA CYS A 126 -17.66 11.61 8.82
C CYS A 126 -19.12 11.82 9.19
N MET A 127 -20.03 11.58 8.24
CA MET A 127 -21.46 11.78 8.41
C MET A 127 -22.01 11.08 9.67
N GLN A 128 -21.58 9.85 9.95
CA GLN A 128 -22.04 9.10 11.13
C GLN A 128 -21.58 9.74 12.44
N CYS A 129 -20.31 10.17 12.53
CA CYS A 129 -19.79 10.81 13.73
C CYS A 129 -20.40 12.19 13.96
N PHE A 130 -20.56 12.97 12.89
CA PHE A 130 -21.22 14.27 12.94
C PHE A 130 -22.65 14.16 13.52
N LEU A 131 -23.48 13.28 12.96
CA LEU A 131 -24.86 13.06 13.43
C LEU A 131 -24.95 12.48 14.86
N GLY A 132 -23.95 11.71 15.27
CA GLY A 132 -23.81 11.16 16.63
C GLY A 132 -23.08 12.07 17.62
N SER A 133 -22.71 13.29 17.24
CA SER A 133 -21.95 14.24 18.08
C SER A 133 -22.78 15.47 18.45
N VAL A 134 -22.25 16.29 19.36
CA VAL A 134 -22.81 17.61 19.69
C VAL A 134 -22.69 18.62 18.52
N HIS A 135 -21.74 18.41 17.60
CA HIS A 135 -21.39 19.40 16.57
C HIS A 135 -22.48 19.67 15.53
N LYS A 136 -23.49 18.80 15.43
CA LYS A 136 -24.64 18.99 14.54
C LYS A 136 -25.53 20.16 14.96
N GLU A 137 -25.52 20.52 16.24
CA GLU A 137 -26.29 21.65 16.78
C GLU A 137 -25.48 22.97 16.77
N HIS A 138 -24.22 22.93 16.31
CA HIS A 138 -23.32 24.08 16.24
C HIS A 138 -23.18 24.61 14.80
N ARG A 139 -22.52 25.75 14.61
CA ARG A 139 -22.20 26.27 13.28
C ARG A 139 -21.10 25.45 12.60
N TYR A 140 -21.47 24.57 11.69
CA TYR A 140 -20.54 23.75 10.91
C TYR A 140 -20.31 24.25 9.47
N ARG A 141 -19.37 23.61 8.77
CA ARG A 141 -19.17 23.67 7.32
C ARG A 141 -19.18 22.25 6.79
N MET A 142 -20.00 21.99 5.77
CA MET A 142 -19.92 20.78 4.96
C MET A 142 -18.94 21.01 3.82
N THR A 143 -18.11 20.03 3.45
CA THR A 143 -17.20 20.11 2.29
C THR A 143 -17.02 18.71 1.67
N THR A 144 -16.89 18.66 0.36
CA THR A 144 -16.65 17.41 -0.38
C THR A 144 -15.18 17.02 -0.27
N SER A 145 -14.90 15.80 0.17
CA SER A 145 -13.53 15.29 0.29
C SER A 145 -12.87 15.11 -1.07
N GLY A 146 -11.62 15.56 -1.17
CA GLY A 146 -10.70 15.20 -2.26
C GLY A 146 -10.18 13.77 -2.15
N GLY A 147 -10.47 13.08 -1.03
CA GLY A 147 -10.09 11.70 -0.73
C GLY A 147 -8.90 11.57 0.22
N GLY A 148 -9.16 10.94 1.38
CA GLY A 148 -8.33 9.89 1.99
C GLY A 148 -7.07 10.23 2.79
N GLY A 149 -7.08 10.97 3.91
CA GLY A 149 -8.15 11.70 4.60
C GLY A 149 -8.96 10.86 5.58
N PHE A 150 -9.01 11.18 6.88
CA PHE A 150 -9.73 10.39 7.89
C PHE A 150 -10.51 11.24 8.91
N CYS A 151 -11.46 10.60 9.60
CA CYS A 151 -12.36 11.22 10.58
C CYS A 151 -11.70 11.42 11.95
N ASP A 152 -11.63 12.67 12.42
CA ASP A 152 -10.99 13.07 13.69
C ASP A 152 -11.86 12.86 14.93
N CYS A 153 -12.98 12.12 14.80
CA CYS A 153 -13.80 11.75 15.96
C CYS A 153 -12.99 10.84 16.88
N GLY A 154 -12.89 11.22 18.15
CA GLY A 154 -12.06 10.56 19.15
C GLY A 154 -10.75 11.27 19.47
N ASP A 155 -10.27 12.13 18.57
CA ASP A 155 -9.00 12.82 18.77
C ASP A 155 -9.18 14.07 19.64
N THR A 156 -8.66 14.00 20.87
CA THR A 156 -8.71 15.11 21.82
C THR A 156 -7.85 16.31 21.40
N GLU A 157 -6.91 16.14 20.47
CA GLU A 157 -6.06 17.23 19.95
C GLU A 157 -6.78 18.01 18.83
N ALA A 158 -7.71 17.36 18.10
CA ALA A 158 -8.50 17.97 17.02
C ALA A 158 -9.71 18.80 17.50
N TRP A 159 -10.21 18.61 18.73
CA TRP A 159 -11.42 19.28 19.22
C TRP A 159 -11.25 19.97 20.58
N LYS A 160 -11.50 21.27 20.62
CA LYS A 160 -11.52 22.11 21.83
C LYS A 160 -12.60 21.68 22.83
N LYS A 161 -13.70 21.09 22.34
CA LYS A 161 -14.85 20.59 23.10
C LYS A 161 -15.55 19.48 22.30
N GLY A 162 -16.06 18.47 22.99
CA GLY A 162 -16.85 17.38 22.40
C GLY A 162 -16.12 16.44 21.43
N PRO A 163 -14.87 15.99 21.70
CA PRO A 163 -14.10 15.18 20.75
C PRO A 163 -14.75 13.85 20.34
N TYR A 164 -15.68 13.33 21.14
CA TYR A 164 -16.33 12.03 20.90
C TYR A 164 -17.76 12.18 20.35
N CYS A 165 -18.16 11.24 19.50
CA CYS A 165 -19.56 10.96 19.21
C CYS A 165 -20.05 9.78 20.08
N GLN A 166 -21.36 9.59 20.15
CA GLN A 166 -22.00 8.52 20.95
C GLN A 166 -21.48 7.09 20.67
N LYS A 167 -20.84 6.83 19.52
CA LYS A 167 -20.25 5.52 19.19
C LYS A 167 -18.82 5.33 19.71
N HIS A 168 -18.09 6.42 19.96
CA HIS A 168 -16.67 6.41 20.29
C HIS A 168 -16.41 7.07 21.66
N GLU A 169 -17.46 7.32 22.44
CA GLU A 169 -17.36 7.87 23.79
C GLU A 169 -16.68 6.84 24.72
N PRO A 170 -15.63 7.22 25.47
CA PRO A 170 -14.95 6.28 26.37
C PRO A 170 -15.88 5.79 27.49
N ASN A 171 -15.91 4.48 27.71
CA ASN A 171 -16.61 3.93 28.88
C ASN A 171 -15.90 4.37 30.17
N ILE A 172 -16.67 4.91 31.12
CA ILE A 172 -16.17 5.46 32.39
C ILE A 172 -15.49 4.39 33.28
N SER A 173 -15.68 3.10 32.98
CA SER A 173 -14.99 1.98 33.61
C SER A 173 -13.59 1.68 33.05
N ASP A 174 -13.27 2.06 31.81
CA ASP A 174 -12.00 1.76 31.13
C ASP A 174 -10.95 2.88 31.31
N VAL A 175 -10.85 3.45 32.52
CA VAL A 175 -9.87 4.52 32.81
C VAL A 175 -8.43 3.99 32.86
N SER A 176 -8.26 2.67 33.05
CA SER A 176 -7.01 1.98 32.77
C SER A 176 -6.88 1.75 31.27
N GLN A 177 -5.97 2.50 30.63
CA GLN A 177 -5.39 2.11 29.34
C GLN A 177 -4.52 0.85 29.54
N GLU A 178 -5.14 -0.30 29.74
CA GLU A 178 -4.43 -1.59 29.68
C GLU A 178 -3.84 -1.73 28.27
N ASP A 179 -2.57 -2.14 28.16
CA ASP A 179 -1.94 -2.28 26.85
C ASP A 179 -2.68 -3.39 26.09
N PRO A 180 -3.19 -3.18 24.85
CA PRO A 180 -3.93 -4.20 24.12
C PRO A 180 -3.18 -5.54 24.01
N LEU A 181 -1.84 -5.52 24.09
CA LEU A 181 -1.00 -6.72 24.13
C LEU A 181 -1.25 -7.63 25.35
N ALA A 182 -1.73 -7.09 26.47
CA ALA A 182 -2.02 -7.88 27.69
C ALA A 182 -3.13 -8.92 27.49
N HIS A 183 -3.95 -8.75 26.44
CA HIS A 183 -5.05 -9.66 26.08
C HIS A 183 -4.58 -10.80 25.16
N LEU A 184 -3.34 -10.76 24.65
CA LEU A 184 -2.77 -11.79 23.78
C LEU A 184 -1.79 -12.70 24.52
N SER A 185 -1.68 -13.96 24.09
CA SER A 185 -0.63 -14.86 24.59
C SER A 185 0.75 -14.45 24.05
N ALA A 186 1.79 -14.69 24.83
CA ALA A 186 3.18 -14.41 24.43
C ALA A 186 3.55 -15.07 23.10
N ASP A 187 3.10 -16.32 22.88
CA ASP A 187 3.32 -17.04 21.62
C ASP A 187 2.67 -16.34 20.43
N MET A 188 1.44 -15.83 20.60
CA MET A 188 0.75 -15.11 19.53
C MET A 188 1.44 -13.79 19.21
N ILE A 189 1.83 -13.03 20.23
CA ILE A 189 2.61 -11.79 20.06
C ILE A 189 3.90 -12.07 19.27
N ALA A 190 4.64 -13.11 19.64
CA ALA A 190 5.87 -13.51 18.95
C ALA A 190 5.61 -13.89 17.47
N ARG A 191 4.58 -14.71 17.20
CA ARG A 191 4.25 -15.12 15.83
C ARG A 191 3.79 -13.95 14.96
N THR A 192 2.92 -13.09 15.47
CA THR A 192 2.49 -11.86 14.78
C THR A 192 3.68 -10.95 14.50
N TYR A 193 4.54 -10.70 15.50
CA TYR A 193 5.71 -9.85 15.35
C TYR A 193 6.67 -10.37 14.27
N ASN A 194 6.95 -11.67 14.29
CA ASN A 194 7.82 -12.32 13.30
C ASN A 194 7.26 -12.17 11.87
N ILE A 195 5.99 -12.50 11.65
CA ILE A 195 5.37 -12.38 10.32
C ILE A 195 5.29 -10.92 9.88
N PHE A 196 4.89 -10.00 10.75
CA PHE A 196 4.82 -8.58 10.40
C PHE A 196 6.19 -8.01 10.07
N SER A 197 7.24 -8.40 10.79
CA SER A 197 8.63 -8.01 10.49
C SER A 197 9.06 -8.50 9.11
N ILE A 198 8.84 -9.77 8.80
CA ILE A 198 9.21 -10.38 7.51
C ILE A 198 8.41 -9.76 6.35
N VAL A 199 7.09 -9.67 6.49
CA VAL A 199 6.18 -9.23 5.41
C VAL A 199 6.29 -7.72 5.18
N LEU A 200 6.39 -6.90 6.23
CA LEU A 200 6.61 -5.47 6.08
C LEU A 200 7.98 -5.20 5.47
N LYS A 201 9.05 -5.87 5.94
CA LYS A 201 10.38 -5.73 5.33
C LYS A 201 10.38 -6.13 3.86
N TYR A 202 9.81 -7.29 3.51
CA TYR A 202 9.67 -7.74 2.12
C TYR A 202 8.97 -6.68 1.26
N ALA A 203 7.87 -6.09 1.77
CA ALA A 203 7.11 -5.09 1.02
C ALA A 203 7.89 -3.78 0.86
N VAL A 204 8.58 -3.29 1.90
CA VAL A 204 9.44 -2.10 1.80
C VAL A 204 10.57 -2.35 0.80
N ASP A 205 11.33 -3.44 0.98
CA ASP A 205 12.46 -3.79 0.11
C ASP A 205 12.03 -3.83 -1.36
N MET A 206 10.91 -4.48 -1.69
CA MET A 206 10.40 -4.61 -3.07
C MET A 206 9.83 -3.31 -3.65
N LEU A 207 9.15 -2.48 -2.86
CA LEU A 207 8.57 -1.22 -3.33
C LEU A 207 9.62 -0.12 -3.51
N THR A 208 10.73 -0.18 -2.74
CA THR A 208 11.88 0.72 -2.90
C THR A 208 13.01 0.14 -3.76
N TRP A 209 12.80 -1.03 -4.37
CA TRP A 209 13.82 -1.72 -5.18
C TRP A 209 14.14 -0.96 -6.47
N GLU A 210 15.41 -0.60 -6.67
CA GLU A 210 15.86 0.19 -7.82
C GLU A 210 16.33 -0.64 -9.02
N LYS A 211 16.60 -1.96 -8.85
CA LYS A 211 17.08 -2.81 -9.96
C LYS A 211 15.90 -3.37 -10.77
N GLU A 212 15.99 -3.25 -12.10
CA GLU A 212 14.94 -3.68 -13.04
C GLU A 212 14.96 -5.21 -13.34
N ASP A 213 16.13 -5.84 -13.21
CA ASP A 213 16.38 -7.22 -13.67
C ASP A 213 16.72 -8.23 -12.55
N GLU A 214 17.31 -7.76 -11.45
CA GLU A 214 17.69 -8.59 -10.30
C GLU A 214 16.64 -8.49 -9.18
N LEU A 215 16.52 -9.55 -8.37
CA LEU A 215 15.69 -9.57 -7.16
C LEU A 215 16.54 -9.37 -5.88
N PRO A 216 15.93 -8.97 -4.75
CA PRO A 216 16.60 -9.01 -3.46
C PRO A 216 17.11 -10.41 -3.07
N PRO A 217 18.21 -10.51 -2.30
CA PRO A 217 18.73 -11.80 -1.84
C PRO A 217 17.66 -12.67 -1.16
N GLY A 218 17.61 -13.95 -1.54
CA GLY A 218 16.63 -14.91 -1.03
C GLY A 218 15.29 -14.95 -1.77
N LEU A 219 15.01 -14.01 -2.68
CA LEU A 219 13.85 -14.06 -3.58
C LEU A 219 14.17 -14.64 -4.97
N GLU A 220 15.40 -15.12 -5.18
CA GLU A 220 15.83 -15.73 -6.44
C GLU A 220 14.97 -16.98 -6.76
N PRO A 221 14.26 -17.02 -7.91
CA PRO A 221 13.39 -18.13 -8.24
C PRO A 221 14.22 -19.37 -8.65
N PRO A 222 13.75 -20.60 -8.37
CA PRO A 222 14.46 -21.84 -8.77
C PRO A 222 14.68 -21.95 -10.29
N GLU A 223 13.75 -21.39 -11.07
CA GLU A 223 13.83 -21.27 -12.52
C GLU A 223 13.59 -19.80 -12.89
N ARG A 224 14.57 -19.17 -13.55
CA ARG A 224 14.46 -17.80 -14.04
C ARG A 224 14.08 -17.84 -15.52
N GLY A 225 12.85 -17.45 -15.84
CA GLY A 225 12.36 -17.36 -17.22
C GLY A 225 12.69 -16.03 -17.86
N ASP A 226 13.10 -16.02 -19.13
CA ASP A 226 13.49 -14.84 -19.91
C ASP A 226 12.29 -13.98 -20.37
N THR A 227 11.40 -13.61 -19.45
CA THR A 227 10.21 -12.80 -19.74
C THR A 227 10.27 -11.44 -19.04
N TYR A 228 9.91 -10.40 -19.80
CA TYR A 228 10.09 -9.00 -19.43
C TYR A 228 8.82 -8.21 -19.73
N TYR A 229 8.65 -7.10 -19.01
CA TYR A 229 7.62 -6.10 -19.25
C TYR A 229 8.23 -4.76 -19.65
N CYS A 230 7.69 -4.17 -20.72
CA CYS A 230 7.88 -2.76 -20.99
C CYS A 230 6.88 -1.98 -20.12
N MET A 231 7.37 -1.31 -19.08
CA MET A 231 6.58 -0.59 -18.09
C MET A 231 6.61 0.91 -18.36
N LEU A 232 5.45 1.49 -18.68
CA LEU A 232 5.24 2.94 -18.77
C LEU A 232 4.82 3.48 -17.41
N PHE A 233 5.43 4.58 -16.98
CA PHE A 233 5.12 5.30 -15.74
C PHE A 233 4.41 6.62 -16.06
N ASN A 234 3.61 7.09 -15.11
CA ASN A 234 2.96 8.39 -15.24
C ASN A 234 3.98 9.52 -15.08
N ASP A 235 3.81 10.59 -15.85
CA ASP A 235 4.43 11.88 -15.59
C ASP A 235 3.40 13.00 -15.74
N GLU A 236 3.75 14.19 -15.24
CA GLU A 236 2.90 15.37 -15.27
C GLU A 236 3.25 16.30 -16.45
N VAL A 237 4.06 15.82 -17.40
CA VAL A 237 4.61 16.60 -18.53
C VAL A 237 3.84 16.32 -19.81
N HIS A 238 3.56 15.05 -20.10
CA HIS A 238 2.93 14.63 -21.36
C HIS A 238 1.40 14.66 -21.27
N THR A 239 0.74 15.13 -22.33
CA THR A 239 -0.73 15.09 -22.39
C THR A 239 -1.24 13.68 -22.72
N TYR A 240 -2.46 13.35 -22.29
CA TYR A 240 -3.13 12.08 -22.63
C TYR A 240 -3.06 11.77 -24.12
N GLU A 241 -3.34 12.76 -24.99
CA GLU A 241 -3.31 12.59 -26.45
C GLU A 241 -1.92 12.21 -26.98
N GLN A 242 -0.85 12.82 -26.42
CA GLN A 242 0.54 12.51 -26.78
C GLN A 242 0.94 11.09 -26.35
N VAL A 243 0.53 10.69 -25.14
CA VAL A 243 0.74 9.32 -24.62
C VAL A 243 0.02 8.31 -25.52
N ILE A 244 -1.27 8.53 -25.82
CA ILE A 244 -2.09 7.66 -26.69
C ILE A 244 -1.44 7.49 -28.06
N TYR A 245 -1.09 8.59 -28.74
CA TYR A 245 -0.44 8.56 -30.06
C TYR A 245 0.90 7.82 -30.06
N THR A 246 1.68 8.01 -28.99
CA THR A 246 2.99 7.36 -28.83
C THR A 246 2.83 5.85 -28.61
N LEU A 247 1.85 5.45 -27.79
CA LEU A 247 1.53 4.04 -27.52
C LEU A 247 1.07 3.31 -28.79
N GLN A 248 0.19 3.91 -29.59
CA GLN A 248 -0.22 3.30 -30.87
C GLN A 248 0.97 2.98 -31.76
N LYS A 249 1.95 3.89 -31.88
CA LYS A 249 3.15 3.66 -32.70
C LYS A 249 4.12 2.65 -32.11
N ALA A 250 4.33 2.66 -30.79
CA ALA A 250 5.30 1.78 -30.14
C ALA A 250 4.79 0.36 -29.93
N VAL A 251 3.51 0.22 -29.61
CA VAL A 251 2.87 -1.05 -29.26
C VAL A 251 2.16 -1.68 -30.45
N ASN A 252 1.74 -0.89 -31.44
CA ASN A 252 0.84 -1.28 -32.54
C ASN A 252 -0.56 -1.68 -32.04
N CYS A 253 -1.09 -0.95 -31.05
CA CYS A 253 -2.42 -1.15 -30.47
C CYS A 253 -3.47 -0.19 -31.05
N THR A 254 -4.74 -0.51 -30.83
CA THR A 254 -5.88 0.34 -31.22
C THR A 254 -6.00 1.60 -30.36
N GLN A 255 -6.73 2.60 -30.85
CA GLN A 255 -7.05 3.81 -30.08
C GLN A 255 -7.67 3.48 -28.71
N LYS A 256 -8.57 2.48 -28.65
CA LYS A 256 -9.28 2.08 -27.43
C LYS A 256 -8.32 1.48 -26.39
N GLU A 257 -7.38 0.64 -26.83
CA GLU A 257 -6.34 0.08 -25.96
C GLU A 257 -5.35 1.14 -25.49
N ALA A 258 -4.91 2.03 -26.38
CA ALA A 258 -4.02 3.14 -26.04
C ALA A 258 -4.64 4.11 -25.01
N VAL A 259 -5.94 4.43 -25.14
CA VAL A 259 -6.71 5.17 -24.13
C VAL A 259 -6.76 4.39 -22.81
N SER A 260 -7.08 3.09 -22.84
CA SER A 260 -7.13 2.25 -21.62
C SER A 260 -5.79 2.20 -20.88
N PHE A 261 -4.67 2.10 -21.61
CA PHE A 261 -3.33 2.19 -21.05
C PHE A 261 -3.09 3.56 -20.40
N ALA A 262 -3.35 4.66 -21.10
CA ALA A 262 -3.18 6.01 -20.56
C ALA A 262 -4.01 6.25 -19.28
N THR A 263 -5.29 5.85 -19.29
CA THR A 263 -6.17 5.93 -18.10
C THR A 263 -5.66 5.10 -16.93
N THR A 264 -5.08 3.92 -17.20
CA THR A 264 -4.50 3.08 -16.14
C THR A 264 -3.21 3.67 -15.59
N VAL A 265 -2.35 4.23 -16.44
CA VAL A 265 -1.10 4.91 -16.05
C VAL A 265 -1.39 6.11 -15.15
N ASP A 266 -2.33 6.97 -15.52
CA ASP A 266 -2.73 8.14 -14.71
C ASP A 266 -3.37 7.73 -13.37
N ARG A 267 -4.28 6.74 -13.38
CA ARG A 267 -4.94 6.27 -12.16
C ARG A 267 -3.96 5.61 -11.18
N ASP A 268 -3.18 4.64 -11.65
CA ASP A 268 -2.38 3.74 -10.81
C ASP A 268 -0.90 4.16 -10.72
N GLY A 269 -0.46 5.09 -11.57
CA GLY A 269 0.92 5.60 -11.65
C GLY A 269 1.84 4.82 -12.61
N ARG A 270 1.44 3.62 -13.08
CA ARG A 270 2.20 2.81 -14.04
C ARG A 270 1.35 1.73 -14.72
N LYS A 271 1.75 1.27 -15.91
CA LYS A 271 1.15 0.11 -16.60
C LYS A 271 2.15 -0.57 -17.55
N SER A 272 2.06 -1.90 -17.63
CA SER A 272 2.71 -2.72 -18.66
C SER A 272 2.08 -2.46 -20.04
N VAL A 273 2.91 -2.05 -21.01
CA VAL A 273 2.47 -1.78 -22.39
C VAL A 273 2.88 -2.89 -23.37
N ARG A 274 3.88 -3.71 -23.01
CA ARG A 274 4.22 -4.97 -23.68
C ARG A 274 4.73 -6.01 -22.67
N TYR A 275 4.65 -7.27 -23.09
CA TYR A 275 5.18 -8.46 -22.43
C TYR A 275 5.83 -9.35 -23.49
N GLY A 276 6.98 -9.95 -23.20
CA GLY A 276 7.71 -10.83 -24.12
C GLY A 276 9.17 -10.97 -23.72
N ASP A 277 10.04 -11.26 -24.70
CA ASP A 277 11.49 -11.22 -24.49
C ASP A 277 12.01 -9.79 -24.28
N PHE A 278 13.28 -9.68 -23.86
CA PHE A 278 13.94 -8.41 -23.60
C PHE A 278 14.00 -7.50 -24.84
N GLN A 279 14.33 -8.04 -26.02
CA GLN A 279 14.51 -7.25 -27.25
C GLN A 279 13.17 -6.66 -27.72
N PHE A 280 12.09 -7.44 -27.63
CA PHE A 280 10.73 -7.01 -27.96
C PHE A 280 10.22 -5.89 -27.05
N CYS A 281 10.60 -5.90 -25.77
CA CYS A 281 10.26 -4.86 -24.79
C CYS A 281 11.12 -3.61 -24.96
N GLU A 282 12.44 -3.76 -25.15
CA GLU A 282 13.39 -2.65 -25.36
C GLU A 282 13.15 -1.93 -26.70
N GLN A 283 12.68 -2.64 -27.74
CA GLN A 283 12.24 -2.03 -28.99
C GLN A 283 11.08 -1.05 -28.75
N ALA A 284 10.06 -1.46 -27.98
CA ALA A 284 8.92 -0.58 -27.68
C ALA A 284 9.34 0.63 -26.83
N LYS A 285 10.18 0.42 -25.80
CA LYS A 285 10.78 1.51 -25.00
C LYS A 285 11.55 2.50 -25.88
N SER A 286 12.40 2.00 -26.79
CA SER A 286 13.16 2.81 -27.73
C SER A 286 12.25 3.68 -28.62
N VAL A 287 11.12 3.15 -29.09
CA VAL A 287 10.15 3.92 -29.90
C VAL A 287 9.42 4.97 -29.04
N ILE A 288 9.02 4.65 -27.81
CA ILE A 288 8.36 5.60 -26.89
C ILE A 288 9.29 6.78 -26.57
N VAL A 289 10.52 6.48 -26.13
CA VAL A 289 11.53 7.49 -25.80
C VAL A 289 11.85 8.34 -27.02
N ARG A 290 12.12 7.74 -28.19
CA ARG A 290 12.43 8.49 -29.42
C ARG A 290 11.30 9.43 -29.88
N ASN A 291 10.04 9.01 -29.73
CA ASN A 291 8.89 9.83 -30.12
C ASN A 291 8.64 11.00 -29.15
N THR A 292 9.07 10.88 -27.89
CA THR A 292 8.86 11.91 -26.85
C THR A 292 10.09 12.76 -26.53
N SER A 293 11.29 12.36 -27.00
CA SER A 293 12.57 13.09 -26.88
C SER A 293 12.58 14.54 -27.40
N ARG A 294 11.50 15.00 -28.06
CA ARG A 294 11.36 16.40 -28.51
C ARG A 294 10.82 17.34 -27.43
N GLN A 295 10.38 16.81 -26.28
CA GLN A 295 9.96 17.58 -25.11
C GLN A 295 11.15 17.80 -24.15
N SER A 296 10.94 18.54 -23.06
CA SER A 296 11.96 18.79 -22.03
C SER A 296 12.48 17.50 -21.37
N LYS A 297 11.65 16.46 -21.28
CA LYS A 297 11.95 15.15 -20.70
C LYS A 297 11.16 14.09 -21.50
N PRO A 298 11.75 12.95 -21.92
CA PRO A 298 11.01 11.87 -22.55
C PRO A 298 10.14 11.11 -21.53
N LEU A 299 9.10 10.41 -22.01
CA LEU A 299 8.26 9.54 -21.16
C LEU A 299 9.12 8.52 -20.39
N ARG A 300 8.85 8.37 -19.08
CA ARG A 300 9.54 7.37 -18.25
C ARG A 300 9.08 5.95 -18.60
N VAL A 301 9.97 5.16 -19.21
CA VAL A 301 9.74 3.76 -19.56
C VAL A 301 10.93 2.90 -19.12
N GLN A 302 10.65 1.77 -18.47
CA GLN A 302 11.62 0.81 -17.95
C GLN A 302 11.34 -0.59 -18.51
N VAL A 303 12.35 -1.47 -18.61
CA VAL A 303 12.18 -2.86 -19.07
C VAL A 303 12.53 -3.76 -17.90
N MET A 304 11.49 -4.27 -17.24
CA MET A 304 11.60 -4.97 -15.97
C MET A 304 11.39 -6.46 -16.15
N HIS A 305 12.18 -7.28 -15.44
CA HIS A 305 12.02 -8.73 -15.42
C HIS A 305 10.67 -9.11 -14.80
N SER A 306 9.98 -10.11 -15.35
CA SER A 306 8.64 -10.51 -14.94
C SER A 306 8.53 -10.82 -13.45
N SER A 307 9.50 -11.54 -12.89
CA SER A 307 9.58 -11.85 -11.45
C SER A 307 9.66 -10.59 -10.57
N VAL A 308 10.41 -9.55 -10.98
CA VAL A 308 10.49 -8.27 -10.23
C VAL A 308 9.14 -7.58 -10.20
N VAL A 309 8.42 -7.56 -11.34
CA VAL A 309 7.06 -7.01 -11.42
C VAL A 309 6.08 -7.83 -10.58
N ALA A 310 6.15 -9.17 -10.62
CA ALA A 310 5.34 -10.06 -9.81
C ALA A 310 5.53 -9.82 -8.30
N HIS A 311 6.79 -9.72 -7.84
CA HIS A 311 7.10 -9.43 -6.44
C HIS A 311 6.65 -8.03 -5.99
N GLN A 312 6.72 -7.02 -6.87
CA GLN A 312 6.15 -5.70 -6.59
C GLN A 312 4.62 -5.70 -6.54
N CYS A 313 3.94 -6.48 -7.40
CA CYS A 313 2.49 -6.65 -7.33
C CYS A 313 2.07 -7.33 -6.02
N PHE A 314 2.78 -8.40 -5.61
CA PHE A 314 2.53 -9.04 -4.33
C PHE A 314 2.85 -8.13 -3.14
N ALA A 315 3.89 -7.30 -3.20
CA ALA A 315 4.21 -6.35 -2.13
C ALA A 315 3.06 -5.38 -1.82
N LEU A 316 2.34 -4.90 -2.86
CA LEU A 316 1.12 -4.11 -2.66
C LEU A 316 0.01 -4.91 -1.98
N LYS A 317 -0.20 -6.16 -2.41
CA LYS A 317 -1.20 -7.07 -1.81
C LYS A 317 -0.84 -7.47 -0.37
N ALA A 318 0.44 -7.55 -0.05
CA ALA A 318 0.96 -7.82 1.28
C ALA A 318 0.75 -6.64 2.24
N LEU A 319 0.99 -5.39 1.81
CA LEU A 319 0.65 -4.21 2.62
C LEU A 319 -0.87 -4.08 2.85
N ALA A 320 -1.69 -4.36 1.82
CA ALA A 320 -3.14 -4.38 1.96
C ALA A 320 -3.62 -5.48 2.92
N TRP A 321 -3.00 -6.67 2.86
CA TRP A 321 -3.23 -7.77 3.79
C TRP A 321 -2.84 -7.41 5.24
N LEU A 322 -1.67 -6.79 5.46
CA LEU A 322 -1.30 -6.27 6.79
C LEU A 322 -2.38 -5.30 7.33
N GLY A 323 -2.87 -4.40 6.48
CA GLY A 323 -3.95 -3.45 6.81
C GLY A 323 -5.29 -4.12 7.15
N HIS A 324 -5.57 -5.29 6.58
CA HIS A 324 -6.73 -6.10 6.90
C HIS A 324 -6.54 -6.91 8.19
N ILE A 325 -5.38 -7.53 8.40
CA ILE A 325 -5.11 -8.33 9.60
C ILE A 325 -5.14 -7.44 10.87
N ILE A 326 -4.60 -6.22 10.82
CA ILE A 326 -4.68 -5.30 11.96
C ILE A 326 -6.09 -4.74 12.24
N SER A 327 -7.07 -4.90 11.34
CA SER A 327 -8.44 -4.44 11.62
C SER A 327 -9.19 -5.39 12.56
N TYR A 328 -8.72 -6.63 12.73
CA TYR A 328 -9.31 -7.61 13.66
C TYR A 328 -8.99 -7.33 15.13
N SER A 329 -7.87 -6.64 15.44
CA SER A 329 -7.51 -6.33 16.82
C SER A 329 -6.52 -5.17 16.94
N ASP A 330 -6.79 -4.28 17.90
CA ASP A 330 -5.92 -3.18 18.30
C ASP A 330 -4.55 -3.69 18.81
N ALA A 331 -4.49 -4.90 19.35
CA ALA A 331 -3.24 -5.56 19.74
C ALA A 331 -2.39 -5.96 18.52
N LEU A 332 -2.99 -6.39 17.41
CA LEU A 332 -2.26 -6.62 16.17
C LEU A 332 -1.77 -5.28 15.58
N ARG A 333 -2.62 -4.24 15.58
CA ARG A 333 -2.24 -2.88 15.18
C ARG A 333 -1.02 -2.39 15.94
N ARG A 334 -1.00 -2.58 17.27
CA ARG A 334 0.10 -2.27 18.18
C ARG A 334 1.42 -2.92 17.76
N ILE A 335 1.39 -4.22 17.42
CA ILE A 335 2.57 -4.98 16.98
C ILE A 335 3.07 -4.46 15.63
N LEU A 336 2.19 -4.16 14.68
CA LEU A 336 2.63 -3.59 13.39
C LEU A 336 3.31 -2.23 13.59
N CYS A 337 2.79 -1.39 14.48
CA CYS A 337 3.42 -0.11 14.79
C CYS A 337 4.80 -0.28 15.45
N GLN A 338 4.96 -1.26 16.34
CA GLN A 338 6.26 -1.63 16.92
C GLN A 338 7.28 -2.03 15.85
N VAL A 339 6.88 -2.92 14.93
CA VAL A 339 7.71 -3.40 13.83
C VAL A 339 8.07 -2.26 12.87
N GLY A 340 7.10 -1.46 12.45
CA GLY A 340 7.30 -0.39 11.47
C GLY A 340 8.24 0.71 11.94
N LEU A 341 8.15 1.09 13.23
CA LEU A 341 8.99 2.13 13.86
C LEU A 341 10.21 1.57 14.59
N GLN A 342 10.50 0.27 14.47
CA GLN A 342 11.72 -0.32 15.03
C GLN A 342 12.95 0.31 14.37
N LYS A 343 13.97 0.66 15.18
CA LYS A 343 15.26 1.15 14.66
C LYS A 343 15.90 0.08 13.79
N GLY A 344 16.25 0.43 12.55
CA GLY A 344 16.97 -0.45 11.63
C GLY A 344 18.45 -0.60 11.96
N PRO A 345 19.18 -1.38 11.14
CA PRO A 345 20.61 -1.68 11.38
C PRO A 345 21.52 -0.45 11.24
N GLU A 346 21.08 0.60 10.55
CA GLU A 346 21.84 1.85 10.36
C GLU A 346 21.68 2.85 11.52
N GLY A 347 20.90 2.50 12.55
CA GLY A 347 20.74 3.30 13.77
C GLY A 347 19.49 4.17 13.80
N GLU A 348 19.59 5.38 14.35
CA GLU A 348 18.44 6.27 14.47
C GLU A 348 17.97 6.77 13.09
N ASN A 349 16.65 6.78 12.88
CA ASN A 349 15.99 7.17 11.62
C ASN A 349 16.19 6.20 10.43
N SER A 350 16.39 4.91 10.72
CA SER A 350 16.49 3.82 9.72
C SER A 350 15.35 2.80 9.82
N SER A 351 14.18 3.19 10.35
CA SER A 351 13.03 2.29 10.47
C SER A 351 12.38 1.97 9.12
N LEU A 352 11.56 0.91 9.05
CA LEU A 352 10.82 0.57 7.84
C LEU A 352 9.86 1.69 7.42
N VAL A 353 9.30 2.41 8.40
CA VAL A 353 8.48 3.60 8.18
C VAL A 353 9.32 4.77 7.63
N ASP A 354 10.53 5.01 8.15
CA ASP A 354 11.44 6.03 7.60
C ASP A 354 11.75 5.76 6.12
N THR A 355 12.08 4.50 5.77
CA THR A 355 12.41 4.11 4.40
C THR A 355 11.24 4.32 3.43
N LEU A 356 10.01 3.99 3.83
CA LEU A 356 8.81 4.29 3.03
C LEU A 356 8.61 5.78 2.80
N MET A 357 8.71 6.59 3.87
CA MET A 357 8.53 8.04 3.80
C MET A 357 9.59 8.71 2.91
N LEU A 358 10.86 8.36 3.10
CA LEU A 358 11.99 8.92 2.35
C LEU A 358 12.00 8.48 0.87
N CYS A 359 11.26 7.43 0.52
CA CYS A 359 11.08 6.97 -0.86
C CYS A 359 9.73 7.37 -1.48
N ASP A 360 8.90 8.18 -0.79
CA ASP A 360 7.56 8.57 -1.26
C ASP A 360 7.56 9.15 -2.69
N SER A 361 8.42 10.14 -2.95
CA SER A 361 8.56 10.79 -4.25
C SER A 361 8.99 9.81 -5.36
N LYS A 362 9.85 8.82 -5.04
CA LYS A 362 10.33 7.80 -5.97
C LYS A 362 9.25 6.77 -6.35
N MET A 363 8.32 6.47 -5.44
CA MET A 363 7.29 5.44 -5.62
C MET A 363 6.18 5.86 -6.60
N TRP A 364 5.53 4.90 -7.25
CA TRP A 364 4.37 5.19 -8.10
C TRP A 364 3.10 5.41 -7.26
N LYS A 365 2.13 6.15 -7.82
CA LYS A 365 0.87 6.54 -7.17
C LYS A 365 0.14 5.39 -6.47
N GLY A 366 0.04 4.22 -7.10
CA GLY A 366 -0.55 3.02 -6.50
C GLY A 366 0.18 2.51 -5.25
N ALA A 367 1.52 2.51 -5.25
CA ALA A 367 2.31 2.16 -4.06
C ALA A 367 2.12 3.18 -2.93
N ARG A 368 2.20 4.48 -3.25
CA ARG A 368 1.92 5.57 -2.31
C ARG A 368 0.56 5.39 -1.63
N ASN A 369 -0.49 5.17 -2.42
CA ASN A 369 -1.84 4.99 -1.91
C ASN A 369 -1.92 3.83 -0.91
N VAL A 370 -1.35 2.66 -1.22
CA VAL A 370 -1.44 1.47 -0.35
C VAL A 370 -0.70 1.67 0.96
N TYR A 371 0.54 2.19 0.96
CA TYR A 371 1.28 2.36 2.21
C TYR A 371 0.72 3.53 3.06
N HIS A 372 0.22 4.60 2.43
CA HIS A 372 -0.50 5.68 3.14
C HIS A 372 -1.76 5.15 3.84
N GLN A 373 -2.55 4.30 3.18
CA GLN A 373 -3.70 3.66 3.82
C GLN A 373 -3.28 2.79 5.01
N LEU A 374 -2.17 2.05 4.90
CA LEU A 374 -1.64 1.27 6.01
C LEU A 374 -1.21 2.15 7.19
N PHE A 375 -0.56 3.29 6.95
CA PHE A 375 -0.19 4.22 8.04
C PHE A 375 -1.40 4.84 8.72
N MET A 376 -2.47 5.14 7.97
CA MET A 376 -3.73 5.63 8.53
C MET A 376 -4.42 4.58 9.39
N SER A 377 -4.52 3.32 8.93
CA SER A 377 -5.16 2.24 9.70
C SER A 377 -4.31 1.67 10.83
N SER A 378 -3.02 2.03 10.91
CA SER A 378 -2.07 1.62 11.96
C SER A 378 -1.59 2.78 12.83
N LEU A 379 -0.53 3.46 12.41
CA LEU A 379 0.22 4.45 13.19
C LEU A 379 -0.66 5.59 13.72
N LEU A 380 -1.62 6.06 12.93
CA LEU A 380 -2.50 7.17 13.33
C LEU A 380 -3.67 6.71 14.21
N MET A 381 -3.94 5.40 14.28
CA MET A 381 -5.01 4.78 15.06
C MET A 381 -4.55 4.17 16.39
N ASP A 382 -3.37 4.58 16.85
CA ASP A 382 -2.84 4.35 18.20
C ASP A 382 -2.20 5.65 18.71
N LEU A 383 -2.73 6.23 19.79
CA LEU A 383 -2.30 7.55 20.28
C LEU A 383 -0.80 7.61 20.68
N LYS A 384 -0.20 6.49 21.09
CA LYS A 384 1.24 6.43 21.41
C LYS A 384 2.06 6.43 20.12
N TYR A 385 1.65 5.64 19.13
CA TYR A 385 2.39 5.56 17.86
C TYR A 385 2.11 6.75 16.94
N LYS A 386 0.95 7.43 17.02
CA LYS A 386 0.71 8.73 16.37
C LYS A 386 1.76 9.75 16.83
N LYS A 387 2.04 9.82 18.13
CA LYS A 387 3.04 10.73 18.70
C LYS A 387 4.47 10.36 18.32
N LEU A 388 4.83 9.07 18.34
CA LEU A 388 6.14 8.61 17.88
C LEU A 388 6.36 8.86 16.37
N PHE A 389 5.34 8.60 15.55
CA PHE A 389 5.34 8.88 14.11
C PHE A 389 5.45 10.38 13.82
N ALA A 390 4.72 11.24 14.54
CA ALA A 390 4.82 12.70 14.40
C ALA A 390 6.22 13.23 14.73
N ILE A 391 6.87 12.72 15.79
CA ILE A 391 8.28 13.03 16.10
C ILE A 391 9.19 12.60 14.95
N GLN A 392 8.97 11.41 14.39
CA GLN A 392 9.80 10.87 13.33
C GLN A 392 9.62 11.60 11.99
N PHE A 393 8.39 11.99 11.66
CA PHE A 393 8.08 12.87 10.54
C PHE A 393 8.73 14.25 10.70
N ALA A 394 8.65 14.86 11.89
CA ALA A 394 9.27 16.16 12.16
C ALA A 394 10.80 16.15 11.95
N LYS A 395 11.49 15.07 12.34
CA LYS A 395 12.94 14.90 12.08
C LYS A 395 13.27 14.84 10.59
N ASN A 396 12.46 14.12 9.81
CA ASN A 396 12.69 13.92 8.38
C ASN A 396 12.12 15.06 7.50
N TYR A 397 11.38 16.01 8.10
CA TYR A 397 10.58 17.00 7.38
C TYR A 397 11.37 17.84 6.38
N GLU A 398 12.56 18.31 6.74
CA GLU A 398 13.43 19.10 5.84
C GLU A 398 13.78 18.31 4.56
N ARG A 399 14.13 17.03 4.72
CA ARG A 399 14.45 16.16 3.58
C ARG A 399 13.21 15.85 2.75
N LEU A 400 12.09 15.51 3.39
CA LEU A 400 10.82 15.25 2.70
C LEU A 400 10.34 16.48 1.91
N GLN A 401 10.47 17.67 2.49
CA GLN A 401 10.16 18.93 1.82
C GLN A 401 11.14 19.21 0.67
N SER A 402 12.45 19.00 0.88
CA SER A 402 13.46 19.18 -0.17
C SER A 402 13.23 18.24 -1.35
N ASP A 403 12.91 16.96 -1.08
CA ASP A 403 12.69 15.96 -2.13
C ASP A 403 11.33 16.17 -2.82
N PHE A 404 10.29 16.63 -2.11
CA PHE A 404 9.04 17.11 -2.73
C PHE A 404 9.27 18.31 -3.65
N VAL A 405 10.03 19.33 -3.19
CA VAL A 405 10.31 20.55 -3.96
C VAL A 405 11.22 20.27 -5.16
N LYS A 406 12.18 19.34 -5.05
CA LYS A 406 12.98 18.89 -6.20
C LYS A 406 12.12 18.18 -7.23
N ASP A 407 11.25 17.27 -6.79
CA ASP A 407 10.28 16.61 -7.68
C ASP A 407 9.39 17.69 -8.33
N ASP A 408 8.87 18.65 -7.58
CA ASP A 408 8.03 19.75 -8.11
C ASP A 408 8.77 20.75 -9.03
N HIS A 409 10.09 20.93 -8.87
CA HIS A 409 10.91 21.71 -9.80
C HIS A 409 11.34 20.92 -11.04
N ASP A 410 11.55 19.61 -10.93
CA ASP A 410 11.63 18.70 -12.09
C ASP A 410 10.29 18.63 -12.85
N ARG A 411 9.16 18.91 -12.18
CA ARG A 411 7.81 19.04 -12.75
C ARG A 411 7.50 20.44 -13.31
N SER A 412 8.28 21.50 -13.02
CA SER A 412 7.92 22.88 -13.39
C SER A 412 9.04 23.68 -14.09
N THR A 413 8.98 23.72 -15.43
CA THR A 413 9.58 24.85 -16.17
C THR A 413 8.76 26.13 -15.88
N PRO A 414 9.41 27.30 -15.70
CA PRO A 414 8.79 28.41 -15.00
C PRO A 414 7.82 29.22 -15.87
N SER A 415 6.54 28.82 -15.90
CA SER A 415 5.45 29.72 -16.24
C SER A 415 4.99 30.46 -14.97
N ARG A 416 5.27 31.77 -14.93
CA ARG A 416 4.70 32.65 -13.89
C ARG A 416 3.16 32.62 -13.97
N THR A 417 2.52 32.83 -12.82
CA THR A 417 1.06 32.93 -12.59
C THR A 417 0.25 31.63 -12.59
N SER A 418 0.47 30.79 -11.57
CA SER A 418 -0.60 30.00 -10.94
C SER A 418 -0.37 29.98 -9.41
N PRO A 419 -1.42 30.05 -8.58
CA PRO A 419 -1.26 30.11 -7.13
C PRO A 419 -0.83 28.75 -6.58
N CYS A 420 0.24 28.74 -5.79
CA CYS A 420 0.83 27.53 -5.22
C CYS A 420 -0.19 26.75 -4.39
N LYS A 421 -0.57 25.55 -4.86
CA LYS A 421 -1.31 24.57 -4.05
C LYS A 421 -0.35 23.85 -3.13
N CYS A 422 0.06 24.52 -2.06
CA CYS A 422 0.91 23.94 -1.03
C CYS A 422 0.16 22.84 -0.26
N SER A 423 0.36 21.59 -0.64
CA SER A 423 0.10 20.41 0.20
C SER A 423 1.36 19.54 0.22
N PRO A 424 1.91 19.17 1.39
CA PRO A 424 3.12 18.34 1.46
C PRO A 424 2.84 16.90 1.00
N CYS A 425 3.90 16.09 0.80
CA CYS A 425 3.84 14.64 0.50
C CYS A 425 2.82 13.86 1.33
N LEU A 426 2.57 14.29 2.57
CA LEU A 426 1.59 13.71 3.49
C LEU A 426 0.57 14.79 3.91
N PRO A 427 -0.50 15.03 3.12
CA PRO A 427 -1.53 16.02 3.45
C PRO A 427 -2.25 15.77 4.79
N TRP A 428 -2.14 14.55 5.29
CA TRP A 428 -2.84 13.97 6.46
C TRP A 428 -2.10 14.16 7.78
N LEU A 429 -0.86 14.63 7.73
CA LEU A 429 -0.05 14.96 8.90
C LEU A 429 -0.19 16.45 9.32
N ALA A 430 -1.06 17.19 8.65
CA ALA A 430 -1.53 18.52 9.04
C ALA A 430 -2.91 18.48 9.75
N CYS A 431 -3.29 17.31 10.28
CA CYS A 431 -4.45 17.04 11.13
C CYS A 431 -3.98 16.60 12.52
#